data_AF-A0A7K3H601-F1
#
_entry.id   AF-A0A7K3H601-F1
#
_cell.length_a   1.000
_cell.length_b   1.000
_cell.length_c   1.000
_cell.angle_alpha   90.00
_cell.angle_beta   90.00
_cell.angle_gamma   90.00
#
_symmetry.space_group_name_H-M   'P 1'
#
loop_
_entity.id
_entity.type
_entity.pdbx_description
1 polymer ?
#
loop_
_entity_poly.entity_id
_entity_poly.type
_entity_poly.pdbx_seq_one_letter_code
_entity_poly.pdbx_strand_id
1 'polypeptide(L)'
;MKGALRFDGWIAGMGTASGTRMVVGHWPRSPFGPFSDVMVERPDGERLLLAPTRQTADFVGGVYRFDRVLVTPVAVGTAGAVWNVTAGPLSLRFTTGRRGPLGWLLRCVPAP
;
A
#
# COMPACT_ATOMS: atom_id res chain seq x y z
N MET A 1 -22.62 -6.28 16.54
CA MET A 1 -21.37 -5.48 16.50
C MET A 1 -20.42 -6.15 15.53
N LYS A 2 -20.14 -5.57 14.35
CA LYS A 2 -19.05 -6.09 13.51
C LYS A 2 -17.74 -5.77 14.23
N GLY A 3 -16.98 -6.80 14.63
CA GLY A 3 -15.69 -6.61 15.29
C GLY A 3 -14.75 -5.78 14.41
N ALA A 4 -13.88 -4.98 15.03
CA ALA A 4 -12.88 -4.20 14.30
C ALA A 4 -11.96 -5.15 13.51
N LEU A 5 -11.80 -4.90 12.20
CA LEU A 5 -10.84 -5.62 11.39
C LEU A 5 -9.44 -5.11 11.71
N ARG A 6 -8.49 -6.04 11.94
CA ARG A 6 -7.11 -5.70 12.27
C ARG A 6 -6.18 -6.08 11.12
N PHE A 7 -5.45 -5.08 10.64
CA PHE A 7 -4.41 -5.21 9.64
C PHE A 7 -3.07 -4.85 10.29
N ASP A 8 -2.05 -5.66 10.05
CA ASP A 8 -0.70 -5.44 10.55
C ASP A 8 0.26 -5.49 9.36
N GLY A 9 0.96 -4.39 9.14
CA GLY A 9 1.71 -4.16 7.92
C GLY A 9 2.20 -2.73 7.76
N TRP A 10 2.54 -2.36 6.53
CA TRP A 10 3.10 -1.07 6.17
C TRP A 10 2.34 -0.43 5.03
N ILE A 11 2.30 0.90 5.05
CA ILE A 11 1.86 1.72 3.93
C ILE A 11 3.04 2.59 3.51
N ALA A 12 3.35 2.60 2.23
CA ALA A 12 4.33 3.51 1.64
C ALA A 12 3.63 4.40 0.60
N GLY A 13 3.78 5.72 0.75
CA GLY A 13 3.31 6.70 -0.24
C GLY A 13 4.49 7.30 -1.00
N MET A 14 4.36 7.41 -2.32
CA MET A 14 5.37 7.97 -3.22
C MET A 14 4.72 8.91 -4.24
N GLY A 15 5.46 9.91 -4.68
CA GLY A 15 5.11 10.77 -5.81
C GLY A 15 6.31 10.96 -6.73
N THR A 16 6.05 11.06 -8.03
CA THR A 16 7.06 11.33 -9.06
C THR A 16 6.96 12.78 -9.54
N ALA A 17 8.04 13.29 -10.13
CA ALA A 17 8.03 14.61 -10.77
C ALA A 17 7.09 14.68 -11.99
N SER A 18 6.74 13.54 -12.59
CA SER A 18 5.78 13.46 -13.70
C SER A 18 4.31 13.59 -13.25
N GLY A 19 4.04 13.68 -11.95
CA GLY A 19 2.68 13.76 -11.40
C GLY A 19 2.05 12.42 -11.05
N THR A 20 2.74 11.30 -11.28
CA THR A 20 2.25 9.98 -10.86
C THR A 20 2.43 9.82 -9.35
N ARG A 21 1.40 9.34 -8.66
CA ARG A 21 1.45 9.03 -7.23
C ARG A 21 1.13 7.58 -7.01
N MET A 22 1.78 6.97 -6.05
CA MET A 22 1.57 5.57 -5.71
C MET A 22 1.43 5.41 -4.21
N VAL A 23 0.52 4.53 -3.79
CA VAL A 23 0.42 4.06 -2.42
C VAL A 23 0.49 2.54 -2.44
N VAL A 24 1.48 1.98 -1.74
CA VAL A 24 1.65 0.54 -1.59
C VAL A 24 1.18 0.15 -0.19
N GLY A 25 0.17 -0.71 -0.11
CA GLY A 25 -0.19 -1.44 1.10
C GLY A 25 0.50 -2.79 1.10
N HIS A 26 1.22 -3.11 2.18
CA HIS A 26 1.85 -4.41 2.38
C HIS A 26 1.39 -5.00 3.72
N TRP A 27 0.61 -6.08 3.66
CA TRP A 27 -0.11 -6.65 4.80
C TRP A 27 0.27 -8.12 5.02
N PRO A 28 1.38 -8.42 5.71
CA PRO A 28 1.72 -9.80 6.04
C PRO A 28 0.67 -10.49 6.92
N ARG A 29 -0.09 -9.72 7.71
CA ARG A 29 -1.15 -10.25 8.58
C ARG A 29 -2.42 -9.43 8.38
N SER A 30 -3.47 -10.10 7.89
CA SER A 30 -4.78 -9.51 7.67
C SER A 30 -5.89 -10.57 7.77
N PRO A 31 -7.18 -10.15 7.87
CA PRO A 31 -8.32 -11.06 7.84
C PRO A 31 -8.47 -11.84 6.52
N PHE A 32 -7.80 -11.41 5.45
CA PHE A 32 -7.84 -12.04 4.12
C PHE A 32 -6.60 -12.92 3.85
N GLY A 33 -5.76 -13.15 4.85
CA GLY A 33 -4.42 -13.70 4.66
C GLY A 33 -3.39 -12.63 4.27
N PRO A 34 -2.12 -12.99 4.03
CA PRO A 34 -1.10 -12.05 3.61
C PRO A 34 -1.40 -11.54 2.20
N PHE A 35 -1.37 -10.22 2.00
CA PHE A 35 -1.53 -9.63 0.67
C PHE A 35 -0.83 -8.28 0.54
N SER A 36 -0.78 -7.75 -0.67
CA SER A 36 -0.33 -6.39 -0.95
C SER A 36 -1.21 -5.79 -2.03
N ASP A 37 -1.40 -4.48 -1.99
CA ASP A 37 -2.20 -3.73 -2.94
C ASP A 37 -1.47 -2.43 -3.31
N VAL A 38 -1.75 -1.92 -4.50
CA VAL A 38 -1.16 -0.67 -4.97
C VAL A 38 -2.22 0.23 -5.57
N MET A 39 -2.34 1.44 -5.02
CA MET A 39 -3.04 2.54 -5.66
C MET A 39 -2.05 3.31 -6.54
N VAL A 40 -2.46 3.64 -7.76
CA VAL A 40 -1.73 4.54 -8.67
C VAL A 40 -2.66 5.67 -9.09
N GLU A 41 -2.28 6.91 -8.79
CA GLU A 41 -2.87 8.12 -9.39
C GLU A 41 -2.01 8.52 -10.58
N ARG A 42 -2.59 8.59 -11.77
CA ARG A 42 -1.91 9.08 -12.96
C ARG A 42 -1.90 10.62 -12.99
N PRO A 43 -1.06 11.24 -13.83
CA PRO A 43 -0.99 12.70 -13.93
C PRO A 43 -2.30 13.37 -14.38
N ASP A 44 -3.17 12.61 -15.07
CA ASP A 44 -4.51 13.02 -15.49
C ASP A 44 -5.57 12.89 -14.36
N GLY A 45 -5.18 12.37 -13.20
CA GLY A 45 -6.05 12.15 -12.05
C GLY A 45 -6.72 10.79 -12.00
N GLU A 46 -6.56 9.91 -13.01
CA GLU A 46 -7.13 8.55 -12.97
C GLU A 46 -6.53 7.75 -11.80
N ARG A 47 -7.42 7.19 -10.96
CA ARG A 47 -7.05 6.33 -9.83
C ARG A 47 -7.26 4.86 -10.17
N LEU A 48 -6.16 4.13 -10.27
CA LEU A 48 -6.12 2.70 -10.51
C LEU A 48 -5.78 1.95 -9.21
N LEU A 49 -6.59 0.95 -8.85
CA LEU A 49 -6.26 -0.04 -7.84
C LEU A 49 -5.69 -1.31 -8.50
N LEU A 50 -4.56 -1.79 -8.00
CA LEU A 50 -3.97 -3.09 -8.28
C LEU A 50 -4.11 -3.96 -7.03
N ALA A 51 -4.86 -5.05 -7.13
CA ALA A 51 -5.12 -5.94 -6.00
C ALA A 51 -5.04 -7.42 -6.42
N PRO A 52 -4.58 -8.33 -5.53
CA PRO A 52 -4.27 -9.71 -5.90
C PRO A 52 -5.52 -10.57 -6.12
N THR A 53 -6.65 -10.19 -5.51
CA THR A 53 -7.91 -10.93 -5.61
C THR A 53 -9.11 -9.97 -5.71
N ARG A 54 -10.24 -10.44 -6.22
CA ARG A 54 -11.49 -9.67 -6.19
C ARG A 54 -11.91 -9.33 -4.76
N GLN A 55 -11.75 -10.26 -3.82
CA GLN A 55 -12.09 -10.02 -2.41
C GLN A 55 -11.32 -8.84 -1.81
N THR A 56 -10.01 -8.76 -2.05
CA THR A 56 -9.18 -7.65 -1.55
C THR A 56 -9.48 -6.36 -2.31
N ALA A 57 -9.74 -6.44 -3.61
CA ALA A 57 -10.17 -5.31 -4.41
C ALA A 57 -11.50 -4.70 -3.92
N ASP A 58 -12.51 -5.54 -3.67
CA ASP A 58 -13.83 -5.11 -3.21
C ASP A 58 -13.75 -4.52 -1.80
N PHE A 59 -12.91 -5.09 -0.94
CA PHE A 59 -12.68 -4.55 0.40
C PHE A 59 -12.04 -3.15 0.33
N VAL A 60 -10.94 -3.00 -0.40
CA VAL A 60 -10.22 -1.71 -0.51
C VAL A 60 -11.08 -0.68 -1.25
N GLY A 61 -11.80 -1.10 -2.30
CA GLY A 61 -12.75 -0.28 -3.05
C GLY A 61 -13.99 0.13 -2.26
N GLY A 62 -14.33 -0.59 -1.18
CA GLY A 62 -15.37 -0.20 -0.23
C GLY A 62 -14.95 0.93 0.72
N VAL A 63 -13.64 1.17 0.89
CA VAL A 63 -13.08 2.21 1.75
C VAL A 63 -12.62 3.43 0.94
N TYR A 64 -12.09 3.20 -0.26
CA TYR A 64 -11.56 4.24 -1.16
C TYR A 64 -12.18 4.13 -2.55
N ARG A 65 -12.39 5.28 -3.21
CA ARG A 65 -12.92 5.32 -4.58
C ARG A 65 -11.79 5.27 -5.61
N PHE A 66 -11.92 4.35 -6.56
CA PHE A 66 -11.04 4.19 -7.71
C PHE A 66 -11.85 4.27 -9.01
N ASP A 67 -11.24 4.82 -10.04
CA ASP A 67 -11.84 4.89 -11.38
C ASP A 67 -11.71 3.56 -12.10
N ARG A 68 -10.63 2.83 -11.80
CA ARG A 68 -10.35 1.52 -12.37
C ARG A 68 -9.77 0.57 -11.33
N VAL A 69 -10.12 -0.70 -11.47
CA VAL A 69 -9.56 -1.79 -10.66
C VAL A 69 -8.99 -2.85 -11.59
N LEU A 70 -7.76 -3.28 -11.32
CA LEU A 70 -7.12 -4.40 -12.01
C LEU A 70 -6.78 -5.46 -10.97
N VAL A 71 -7.45 -6.61 -11.08
CA VAL A 71 -7.11 -7.79 -10.28
C VAL A 71 -5.91 -8.48 -10.92
N THR A 72 -4.76 -8.42 -10.28
CA THR A 72 -3.48 -8.91 -10.78
C THR A 72 -2.56 -9.28 -9.62
N PRO A 73 -1.65 -10.27 -9.75
CA PRO A 73 -0.70 -10.58 -8.70
C PRO A 73 0.08 -9.33 -8.27
N VAL A 74 0.15 -9.11 -6.96
CA VAL A 74 0.95 -8.04 -6.35
C VAL A 74 1.98 -8.69 -5.45
N ALA A 75 3.26 -8.53 -5.77
CA ALA A 75 4.36 -9.04 -4.98
C ALA A 75 5.20 -7.88 -4.43
N VAL A 76 5.54 -7.99 -3.15
CA VAL A 76 6.40 -7.03 -2.44
C VAL A 76 7.55 -7.79 -1.81
N GLY A 77 8.77 -7.37 -2.11
CA GLY A 77 10.00 -7.89 -1.50
C GLY A 77 10.76 -6.78 -0.80
N THR A 78 11.14 -7.02 0.46
CA THR A 78 11.88 -6.06 1.28
C THR A 78 13.26 -6.61 1.64
N ALA A 79 14.32 -5.84 1.35
CA ALA A 79 15.69 -6.16 1.74
C ALA A 79 16.29 -4.94 2.46
N GLY A 80 16.23 -4.95 3.80
CA GLY A 80 16.60 -3.80 4.61
C GLY A 80 15.73 -2.58 4.28
N ALA A 81 16.35 -1.49 3.82
CA ALA A 81 15.64 -0.28 3.43
C ALA A 81 15.08 -0.31 2.00
N VAL A 82 15.45 -1.30 1.18
CA VAL A 82 15.06 -1.41 -0.23
C VAL A 82 13.77 -2.20 -0.36
N TRP A 83 12.84 -1.64 -1.11
CA TRP A 83 11.55 -2.24 -1.42
C TRP A 83 11.43 -2.43 -2.93
N ASN A 84 11.02 -3.62 -3.35
CA ASN A 84 10.68 -3.94 -4.73
C ASN A 84 9.22 -4.37 -4.77
N VAL A 85 8.45 -3.80 -5.70
CA VAL A 85 7.03 -4.06 -5.86
C VAL A 85 6.76 -4.34 -7.33
N THR A 86 6.07 -5.45 -7.60
CA THR A 86 5.57 -5.79 -8.93
C THR A 86 4.06 -6.00 -8.86
N ALA A 87 3.32 -5.40 -9.78
CA ALA A 87 1.87 -5.49 -9.83
C ALA A 87 1.38 -5.31 -11.27
N GLY A 88 1.15 -6.42 -11.99
CA GLY A 88 0.83 -6.38 -13.41
C GLY A 88 1.85 -5.55 -14.21
N PRO A 89 1.46 -4.43 -14.85
CA PRO A 89 2.38 -3.57 -15.60
C PRO A 89 3.28 -2.68 -14.72
N LEU A 90 3.04 -2.61 -13.41
CA LEU A 90 3.82 -1.77 -12.50
C LEU A 90 5.07 -2.51 -12.02
N SER A 91 6.22 -1.88 -12.20
CA SER A 91 7.49 -2.23 -11.53
C SER A 91 7.98 -1.01 -10.77
N LEU A 92 8.13 -1.15 -9.46
CA LEU A 92 8.47 -0.06 -8.55
C LEU A 92 9.59 -0.52 -7.62
N ARG A 93 10.63 0.31 -7.54
CA ARG A 93 11.71 0.13 -6.57
C ARG A 93 11.94 1.44 -5.83
N PHE A 94 11.92 1.38 -4.50
CA PHE A 94 12.16 2.55 -3.67
C PHE A 94 12.99 2.17 -2.44
N THR A 95 13.50 3.19 -1.78
CA THR A 95 14.17 3.05 -0.48
C THR A 95 13.42 3.85 0.57
N THR A 96 13.48 3.36 1.80
CA THR A 96 12.95 4.08 2.95
C THR A 96 14.08 4.75 3.72
N GLY A 97 13.86 6.00 4.15
CA GLY A 97 14.78 6.70 5.02
C GLY A 97 14.79 6.13 6.44
N ARG A 98 15.82 6.47 7.21
CA ARG A 98 15.85 6.17 8.64
C ARG A 98 14.84 7.04 9.38
N ARG A 99 14.33 6.51 10.50
CA ARG A 99 13.48 7.27 11.42
C ARG A 99 14.27 8.43 12.03
N GLY A 100 13.84 9.66 11.75
CA GLY A 100 14.42 10.86 12.35
C GLY A 100 14.07 11.02 13.84
N PRO A 101 14.68 11.99 14.55
CA PRO A 101 14.50 12.18 15.99
C PRO A 101 13.04 12.36 16.42
N LEU A 102 12.27 13.15 15.69
CA LEU A 102 10.82 13.31 15.94
C LEU A 102 10.08 11.97 15.80
N GLY A 103 10.44 11.16 14.81
CA GLY A 103 9.87 9.83 14.64
C GLY A 103 10.19 8.87 15.78
N TRP A 104 11.31 9.08 16.51
CA TRP A 104 11.63 8.36 17.74
C TRP A 104 10.83 8.87 18.93
N LEU A 105 10.69 10.19 19.08
CA LEU A 105 9.86 10.79 20.14
C LEU A 105 8.40 10.34 20.06
N LEU A 106 7.87 10.13 18.85
CA LEU A 106 6.51 9.59 18.66
C LEU A 106 6.32 8.18 19.25
N ARG A 107 7.39 7.42 19.54
CA ARG A 107 7.26 6.12 20.23
C ARG A 107 6.91 6.27 21.71
N CYS A 108 7.07 7.46 22.28
CA CYS A 108 6.67 7.74 23.65
C CYS A 108 5.16 7.98 23.77
N VAL A 109 4.45 8.17 22.66
CA VAL A 109 2.99 8.25 22.66
C VAL A 109 2.43 6.84 22.88
N PRO A 110 1.62 6.60 23.93
CA PRO A 110 1.01 5.30 24.18
C PRO A 110 0.15 4.84 23.00
N ALA A 111 0.13 3.53 22.75
CA ALA A 111 -0.83 2.98 21.80
C ALA A 111 -2.26 3.11 22.36
N PRO A 112 -3.26 3.44 21.52
CA PRO A 112 -4.66 3.42 21.91
C PRO A 112 -5.18 2.00 22.20
#